data_AF-A0A455UCT7-F1
#
_entry.id   AF-A0A455UCT7-F1
#
_cell.length_a   1.000
_cell.length_b   1.000
_cell.length_c   1.000
_cell.angle_alpha   90.00
_cell.angle_beta   90.00
_cell.angle_gamma   90.00
#
_symmetry.space_group_name_H-M   'P 1'
#
loop_
_entity.id
_entity.type
_entity.pdbx_description
1 polymer ?
#
loop_
_entity_poly.entity_id
_entity_poly.type
_entity_poly.pdbx_seq_one_letter_code
_entity_poly.pdbx_strand_id
1 'polypeptide(L)'
;MKIPKRLQPLVDDGMIDEVLVQLMSGKEAQVYVVRCGEEVRCAKVFKEAKQRSFKQAVQYQEGRKSAIAAAQERWLKKPVTARKSRSRRG
;
A
#
# COMPACT_ATOMS: atom_id res chain seq x y z
N MET A 1 -18.62 -13.78 -1.65
CA MET A 1 -17.49 -14.62 -2.14
C MET A 1 -16.83 -15.30 -0.94
N LYS A 2 -16.17 -16.45 -1.09
CA LYS A 2 -15.35 -17.00 0.01
C LYS A 2 -14.17 -16.07 0.31
N ILE A 3 -14.02 -15.69 1.58
CA ILE A 3 -12.94 -14.80 2.03
C ILE A 3 -11.60 -15.55 1.87
N PRO A 4 -10.60 -14.97 1.17
CA PRO A 4 -9.26 -15.56 1.09
C PRO A 4 -8.62 -15.66 2.48
N LYS A 5 -7.94 -16.78 2.77
CA LYS A 5 -7.29 -17.04 4.07
C LYS A 5 -6.39 -15.89 4.58
N ARG A 6 -5.79 -15.13 3.66
CA ARG A 6 -4.90 -14.00 3.99
C ARG A 6 -5.62 -12.73 4.41
N LEU A 7 -6.91 -12.61 4.08
CA LEU A 7 -7.76 -11.51 4.55
C LEU A 7 -8.50 -11.89 5.83
N GLN A 8 -8.59 -13.18 6.17
CA GLN A 8 -9.30 -13.64 7.37
C GLN A 8 -8.88 -12.91 8.66
N PRO A 9 -7.59 -12.71 8.97
CA PRO A 9 -7.21 -11.98 10.18
C PRO A 9 -7.75 -10.55 10.21
N LEU A 10 -7.80 -9.87 9.06
CA LEU A 10 -8.34 -8.51 8.97
C LEU A 10 -9.86 -8.47 9.15
N VAL A 11 -10.54 -9.58 8.86
CA VAL A 11 -11.97 -9.74 9.10
C VAL A 11 -12.23 -10.02 10.57
N ASP A 12 -11.43 -10.90 11.16
CA ASP A 12 -11.52 -11.23 12.58
C ASP A 12 -11.23 -10.00 13.47
N ASP A 13 -10.30 -9.14 13.03
CA ASP A 13 -9.98 -7.85 13.68
C ASP A 13 -11.03 -6.74 13.40
N GLY A 14 -12.06 -7.00 12.60
CA GLY A 14 -13.11 -6.03 12.25
C GLY A 14 -12.68 -4.91 11.32
N MET A 15 -11.53 -5.02 10.66
CA MET A 15 -11.05 -4.04 9.68
C MET A 15 -11.72 -4.20 8.31
N ILE A 16 -12.18 -5.41 7.98
CA ILE A 16 -12.89 -5.76 6.74
C ILE A 16 -14.13 -6.55 7.12
N ASP A 17 -15.31 -6.18 6.62
CA ASP A 17 -16.53 -6.95 6.89
C ASP A 17 -16.67 -8.11 5.91
N GLU A 18 -16.48 -7.83 4.61
CA GLU A 18 -16.66 -8.82 3.57
C GLU A 18 -15.85 -8.54 2.30
N VAL A 19 -15.64 -9.60 1.51
CA VAL A 19 -15.03 -9.52 0.18
C VAL A 19 -16.13 -9.59 -0.87
N LEU A 20 -16.30 -8.48 -1.59
CA LEU A 20 -17.34 -8.33 -2.61
C LEU A 20 -16.96 -9.05 -3.90
N VAL A 21 -15.84 -8.64 -4.51
CA VAL A 21 -15.39 -9.17 -5.81
C VAL A 21 -13.87 -9.19 -5.91
N GLN A 22 -13.34 -10.12 -6.71
CA GLN A 22 -11.93 -10.15 -7.06
C GLN A 22 -11.76 -9.40 -8.37
N LEU A 23 -10.91 -8.38 -8.40
CA LEU A 23 -10.69 -7.58 -9.60
C LEU A 23 -9.67 -8.25 -10.51
N MET A 24 -8.43 -8.36 -10.04
CA MET A 24 -7.29 -8.81 -10.85
C MET A 24 -6.37 -9.72 -10.06
N SER A 25 -5.78 -10.69 -10.76
CA SER A 25 -4.71 -11.54 -10.25
C SER A 25 -3.45 -11.28 -11.07
N GLY A 26 -2.53 -10.50 -10.51
CA GLY A 26 -1.22 -10.24 -11.11
C GLY A 26 -0.17 -11.26 -10.70
N LYS A 27 1.03 -11.13 -11.27
CA LYS A 27 2.21 -11.92 -10.86
C LYS A 27 2.60 -11.68 -9.40
N GLU A 28 2.36 -10.47 -8.90
CA GLU A 28 2.86 -10.05 -7.59
C GLU A 28 1.79 -9.98 -6.51
N ALA A 29 0.55 -9.71 -6.91
CA ALA A 29 -0.54 -9.48 -5.98
C ALA A 29 -1.90 -9.83 -6.59
N GLN A 30 -2.84 -10.14 -5.72
CA GLN A 30 -4.26 -10.22 -6.03
C GLN A 30 -4.96 -9.00 -5.43
N VAL A 31 -5.91 -8.44 -6.17
CA VAL A 31 -6.67 -7.27 -5.74
C VAL A 31 -8.14 -7.66 -5.59
N TYR A 32 -8.71 -7.31 -4.44
CA TYR A 32 -10.10 -7.54 -4.09
C TYR A 32 -10.78 -6.21 -3.78
N VAL A 33 -12.08 -6.12 -4.07
CA VAL A 33 -12.95 -5.10 -3.51
C VAL A 33 -13.51 -5.63 -2.20
N VAL A 34 -13.41 -4.84 -1.15
CA VAL A 34 -13.82 -5.18 0.21
C VAL A 34 -14.72 -4.08 0.78
N ARG A 35 -15.60 -4.47 1.71
CA ARG A 35 -16.40 -3.55 2.51
C ARG A 35 -15.73 -3.33 3.86
N CYS A 36 -15.68 -2.08 4.29
CA CYS A 36 -15.17 -1.63 5.58
C CYS A 36 -16.17 -0.63 6.17
N GLY A 37 -17.11 -1.10 6.98
CA GLY A 37 -18.29 -0.38 7.42
C GLY A 37 -19.13 0.09 6.23
N GLU A 38 -19.26 1.41 6.10
CA GLU A 38 -20.02 2.05 5.02
C GLU A 38 -19.19 2.27 3.75
N GLU A 39 -17.87 2.07 3.82
CA GLU A 39 -16.96 2.34 2.71
C GLU A 39 -16.59 1.09 1.93
N VAL A 40 -16.48 1.26 0.61
CA VAL A 40 -15.95 0.24 -0.30
C VAL A 40 -14.52 0.58 -0.64
N ARG A 41 -13.59 -0.35 -0.36
CA ARG A 41 -12.14 -0.17 -0.52
C ARG A 41 -11.52 -1.32 -1.31
N CYS A 42 -10.25 -1.18 -1.68
CA CYS A 42 -9.49 -2.24 -2.34
C CYS A 42 -8.48 -2.87 -1.39
N ALA A 43 -8.46 -4.21 -1.31
CA ALA A 43 -7.45 -4.97 -0.61
C ALA A 43 -6.43 -5.57 -1.59
N LYS A 44 -5.16 -5.13 -1.51
CA LYS A 44 -4.05 -5.64 -2.31
C LYS A 44 -3.26 -6.69 -1.52
N VAL A 45 -3.44 -7.95 -1.87
CA VAL A 45 -2.78 -9.09 -1.22
C VAL A 45 -1.57 -9.52 -2.04
N PHE A 46 -0.36 -9.22 -1.57
CA PHE A 46 0.88 -9.63 -2.25
C PHE A 46 1.13 -11.13 -2.11
N LYS A 47 1.46 -11.83 -3.20
CA LYS A 47 1.84 -13.25 -3.19
C LYS A 47 3.16 -13.46 -2.42
N GLU A 48 3.37 -14.67 -1.92
CA GLU A 48 4.62 -15.03 -1.21
C GLU A 48 5.84 -14.84 -2.09
N ALA A 49 6.96 -14.40 -1.51
CA ALA A 49 8.18 -14.06 -2.27
C ALA A 49 8.68 -15.22 -3.15
N LYS A 50 8.53 -16.47 -2.71
CA LYS A 50 8.90 -17.68 -3.47
C LYS A 50 8.00 -17.98 -4.67
N GLN A 51 6.79 -17.41 -4.71
CA GLN A 51 5.85 -17.54 -5.83
C GLN A 51 5.82 -16.30 -6.73
N ARG A 52 6.67 -15.30 -6.45
CA ARG A 52 6.86 -14.14 -7.33
C ARG A 52 7.85 -14.55 -8.41
N SER A 53 7.36 -14.94 -9.60
CA SER A 53 8.21 -15.12 -10.78
C SER A 53 8.67 -13.76 -11.33
N PHE A 54 9.47 -13.04 -10.54
CA PHE A 54 10.20 -11.87 -10.98
C PHE A 54 11.38 -12.35 -11.83
N LYS A 55 11.28 -12.21 -13.16
CA LYS A 55 12.45 -12.43 -14.04
C LYS A 55 13.60 -11.43 -13.78
N GLN A 56 13.37 -10.35 -13.01
CA GLN A 56 14.37 -9.29 -12.76
C GLN A 56 14.31 -8.73 -11.33
N ALA A 57 14.43 -9.57 -10.30
CA ALA A 57 14.46 -9.11 -8.90
C ALA A 57 15.71 -8.26 -8.55
N VAL A 58 16.83 -8.49 -9.25
CA VAL A 58 18.13 -7.83 -9.01
C VAL A 58 18.06 -6.34 -9.36
N GLN A 59 17.45 -5.99 -10.49
CA GLN A 59 17.41 -4.61 -11.01
C GLN A 59 16.57 -3.65 -10.13
N TYR A 60 15.64 -4.18 -9.33
CA TYR A 60 14.77 -3.37 -8.46
C TYR A 60 15.41 -3.04 -7.10
N GLN A 61 16.42 -3.81 -6.65
CA GLN A 61 17.12 -3.55 -5.40
C GLN A 61 18.16 -2.44 -5.55
N GLU A 62 18.87 -2.40 -6.67
CA GLU A 62 19.99 -1.47 -6.89
C GLU A 62 19.52 -0.02 -7.06
N GLY A 63 18.39 0.21 -7.72
CA GLY A 63 17.85 1.56 -7.94
C GLY A 63 17.37 2.30 -6.67
N ARG A 64 17.07 1.58 -5.57
CA ARG A 64 16.60 2.21 -4.33
C ARG A 64 17.72 2.64 -3.37
N LYS A 65 18.92 2.07 -3.47
CA LYS A 65 20.05 2.50 -2.61
C LYS A 65 20.44 3.96 -2.88
N SER A 66 20.50 4.35 -4.15
CA SER A 66 20.91 5.69 -4.56
C SER A 66 19.85 6.77 -4.25
N ALA A 67 18.56 6.42 -4.36
CA ALA A 67 17.46 7.35 -4.09
C ALA A 67 17.23 7.61 -2.59
N ILE A 68 17.42 6.61 -1.73
CA ILE A 68 17.29 6.76 -0.28
C ILE A 68 18.41 7.66 0.28
N ALA A 69 19.66 7.49 -0.19
CA ALA A 69 20.78 8.31 0.26
C ALA A 69 20.59 9.81 -0.08
N ALA A 70 20.17 10.12 -1.32
CA ALA A 70 19.91 11.49 -1.74
C ALA A 70 18.71 12.14 -1.03
N ALA A 71 17.67 11.34 -0.73
CA ALA A 71 16.55 11.81 0.08
C ALA A 71 17.01 12.15 1.51
N GLN A 72 17.82 11.28 2.14
CA GLN A 72 18.25 11.44 3.52
C GLN A 72 19.03 12.76 3.76
N GLU A 73 19.90 13.17 2.84
CA GLU A 73 20.56 14.49 2.91
C GLU A 73 19.57 15.67 2.81
N ARG A 74 18.53 15.54 1.99
CA ARG A 74 17.54 16.60 1.74
C ARG A 74 16.63 16.85 2.96
N TRP A 75 16.40 15.83 3.79
CA TRP A 75 15.58 15.94 5.01
C TRP A 75 16.33 16.58 6.18
N LEU A 76 17.63 16.31 6.34
CA LEU A 76 18.44 16.92 7.42
C LEU A 76 18.61 18.45 7.27
N LYS A 77 18.45 19.00 6.06
CA LYS A 77 18.75 20.42 5.77
C LYS A 77 17.53 21.36 5.81
N LYS A 78 16.33 20.91 6.18
CA LYS A 78 15.14 21.79 6.22
C LYS A 78 14.87 22.31 7.63
N PRO A 79 14.98 23.63 7.89
CA PRO A 79 14.51 24.19 9.14
C PRO A 79 12.98 24.16 9.19
N VAL A 80 12.43 23.62 10.28
CA VAL A 80 10.99 23.68 10.60
C VAL A 80 10.66 25.13 10.95
N THR A 81 10.11 25.90 10.00
CA THR A 81 9.55 27.22 10.32
C THR A 81 8.14 27.41 9.79
N ALA A 82 7.25 27.63 10.75
CA ALA A 82 6.04 28.44 10.75
C ALA A 82 4.92 28.18 9.72
N ARG A 83 3.91 27.44 10.21
CA ARG A 83 2.49 27.52 9.84
C ARG A 83 2.04 28.99 9.79
N LYS A 84 1.72 29.51 8.59
CA LYS A 84 1.00 30.78 8.44
C LYS A 84 -0.43 30.51 7.97
N SER A 85 -1.37 30.61 8.91
CA SER A 85 -2.79 30.75 8.62
C SER A 85 -3.00 31.95 7.70
N ARG A 86 -3.72 31.76 6.59
CA ARG A 86 -4.27 32.88 5.81
C ARG A 86 -5.77 32.73 5.70
N SER A 87 -6.41 33.72 6.30
CA SER A 87 -7.83 34.01 6.39
C SER A 87 -8.49 34.14 5.02
N ARG A 88 -9.73 33.66 4.94
CA ARG A 88 -10.71 34.02 3.91
C ARG A 88 -10.87 35.55 3.83
N ARG A 89 -10.84 36.07 2.60
CA ARG A 89 -11.52 37.28 2.10
C ARG A 89 -11.97 36.86 0.70
N GLY A 90 -13.20 37.07 0.25
CA GLY A 90 -14.20 38.09 0.57
C GLY A 90 -14.80 38.41 -0.78
#